data_AF-A0A7C6QTZ2-F1
#
_entry.id   AF-A0A7C6QTZ2-F1
#
_cell.length_a   1.000
_cell.length_b   1.000
_cell.length_c   1.000
_cell.angle_alpha   90.00
_cell.angle_beta   90.00
_cell.angle_gamma   90.00
#
_symmetry.space_group_name_H-M   'P 1'
#
loop_
_entity.id
_entity.type
_entity.pdbx_description
1 polymer ?
#
loop_
_entity_poly.entity_id
_entity_poly.type
_entity_poly.pdbx_seq_one_letter_code
_entity_poly.pdbx_strand_id
1 'polypeptide(L)'
;MVTRLYFVRHAEAEGNVKRIFHGWTDAKLTEKGRIQAQKLAARMKDMDIDVIYSSSLERAKETAAYIAAAKNLPVISNDNLREINGGSWENQKWEDLPLKWPYEYHTWENRPHIHNMPDGESMEDFQERLISEIKYIIDNNMGKNVCIVTHGTAIKALICYFTGCSLEEMLNINWVDNTSITEIHYEDGTFKVVDEGDSSHLGDEYSTLKFQDWWEYNKIMIEKRNRIISLMFETGALQVCPEDSPFWYTSGTIGPYYINTHYLYGSKEKAEMLLKDIEIATKDRLTCSGEILAKVLKNYNEELIYKELIDELCDYIKSKINIDKVDYISGGERRDWFFSLIAARILKKPHLTIFKDLDVVVFDGEKSWRTDNINGASVLHIADLITEASSYIRAWIPAVKSINGVMKWSVVIVDRNQGGEEMLLREKIISHGMVYINKGLFDKALSFGLINEKQYNLIIEYLENPRESMRKFLIQNPEFIEKAMKSDKRTRERAELCIEKDIYGLGERKS
;
A
#
# COMPACT_ATOMS: atom_id res chain seq x y z
N MET A 1 7.49 -29.49 -21.94
CA MET A 1 6.77 -30.51 -21.12
C MET A 1 6.31 -29.77 -19.89
N VAL A 2 5.00 -29.70 -19.69
CA VAL A 2 4.42 -28.90 -18.60
C VAL A 2 4.50 -29.68 -17.28
N THR A 3 5.10 -29.07 -16.26
CA THR A 3 4.94 -29.51 -14.86
C THR A 3 3.78 -28.73 -14.25
N ARG A 4 2.79 -29.42 -13.68
CA ARG A 4 1.65 -28.78 -13.01
C ARG A 4 1.88 -28.79 -11.51
N LEU A 5 1.74 -27.64 -10.87
CA LEU A 5 1.90 -27.47 -9.43
C LEU A 5 0.53 -27.09 -8.84
N TYR A 6 0.08 -27.88 -7.87
CA TYR A 6 -1.16 -27.66 -7.13
C TYR A 6 -0.79 -27.25 -5.70
N PHE A 7 -0.81 -25.95 -5.43
CA PHE A 7 -0.58 -25.42 -4.09
C PHE A 7 -1.86 -25.49 -3.27
N VAL A 8 -1.76 -26.10 -2.10
CA VAL A 8 -2.87 -26.31 -1.17
C VAL A 8 -2.55 -25.61 0.14
N ARG A 9 -3.41 -24.71 0.60
CA ARG A 9 -3.30 -24.20 1.97
C ARG A 9 -3.76 -25.29 2.95
N HIS A 10 -3.05 -25.47 4.06
CA HIS A 10 -3.50 -26.37 5.13
C HIS A 10 -4.96 -26.11 5.55
N ALA A 11 -5.65 -27.12 6.07
CA ALA A 11 -7.00 -26.97 6.61
C ALA A 11 -7.03 -26.12 7.90
N GLU A 12 -8.22 -25.68 8.32
CA GLU A 12 -8.42 -24.82 9.49
C GLU A 12 -7.74 -25.42 10.73
N ALA A 13 -6.89 -24.61 11.37
CA ALA A 13 -6.18 -24.97 12.59
C ALA A 13 -6.50 -23.98 13.71
N GLU A 14 -6.12 -24.34 14.94
CA GLU A 14 -6.48 -23.55 16.14
C GLU A 14 -6.11 -22.06 16.06
N GLY A 15 -4.96 -21.73 15.47
CA GLY A 15 -4.50 -20.35 15.31
C GLY A 15 -5.41 -19.50 14.42
N ASN A 16 -6.03 -20.13 13.41
CA ASN A 16 -6.99 -19.45 12.54
C ASN A 16 -8.20 -18.98 13.35
N VAL A 17 -8.79 -19.86 14.16
CA VAL A 17 -10.00 -19.58 14.94
C VAL A 17 -9.70 -18.63 16.10
N LYS A 18 -8.61 -18.87 16.83
CA LYS A 18 -8.26 -18.09 18.02
C LYS A 18 -7.63 -16.74 17.71
N ARG A 19 -7.39 -16.41 16.43
CA ARG A 19 -6.66 -15.22 15.98
C ARG A 19 -5.30 -15.10 16.70
N ILE A 20 -4.56 -16.20 16.68
CA ILE A 20 -3.19 -16.28 17.19
C ILE A 20 -2.24 -16.42 16.00
N PHE A 21 -1.13 -15.68 16.04
CA PHE A 21 -0.09 -15.79 15.04
C PHE A 21 0.64 -17.14 15.20
N HIS A 22 0.52 -17.99 14.18
CA HIS A 22 1.26 -19.25 14.08
C HIS A 22 2.07 -19.24 12.79
N GLY A 23 3.38 -19.04 12.94
CA GLY A 23 4.35 -19.31 11.89
C GLY A 23 4.81 -20.75 12.01
N TRP A 24 5.92 -20.96 12.71
CA TRP A 24 6.51 -22.26 12.99
C TRP A 24 5.90 -22.97 14.21
N THR A 25 5.07 -22.29 14.99
CA THR A 25 4.30 -22.96 16.04
C THR A 25 3.40 -24.03 15.42
N ASP A 26 3.57 -25.26 15.90
CA ASP A 26 2.68 -26.36 15.52
C ASP A 26 1.29 -26.17 16.13
N ALA A 27 0.29 -26.43 15.32
CA ALA A 27 -1.11 -26.37 15.71
C ALA A 27 -1.86 -27.51 15.03
N LYS A 28 -2.82 -28.07 15.76
CA LYS A 28 -3.67 -29.14 15.27
C LYS A 28 -4.80 -28.58 14.42
N LEU A 29 -5.30 -29.41 13.50
CA LEU A 29 -6.53 -29.10 12.80
C LEU A 29 -7.70 -29.06 13.78
N THR A 30 -8.63 -28.14 13.54
CA THR A 30 -9.93 -28.12 14.22
C THR A 30 -10.80 -29.25 13.68
N GLU A 31 -11.95 -29.49 14.32
CA GLU A 31 -12.91 -30.47 13.78
C GLU A 31 -13.42 -30.07 12.39
N LYS A 32 -13.72 -28.77 12.21
CA LYS A 32 -14.05 -28.21 10.90
C LYS A 32 -12.89 -28.37 9.91
N GLY A 33 -11.65 -28.17 10.34
CA GLY A 33 -10.46 -28.40 9.52
C GLY A 33 -10.34 -29.84 9.02
N ARG A 34 -10.67 -30.85 9.84
CA ARG A 34 -10.70 -32.24 9.37
C ARG A 34 -11.76 -32.48 8.32
N ILE A 35 -12.94 -31.86 8.45
CA ILE A 35 -14.00 -31.94 7.43
C ILE A 35 -13.56 -31.25 6.13
N GLN A 36 -12.90 -30.09 6.21
CA GLN A 36 -12.30 -29.42 5.05
C GLN A 36 -11.30 -30.34 4.34
N ALA A 37 -10.39 -30.97 5.09
CA ALA A 37 -9.39 -31.89 4.53
C ALA A 37 -10.03 -33.13 3.86
N GLN A 38 -11.13 -33.65 4.42
CA GLN A 38 -11.91 -34.73 3.79
C GLN A 38 -12.55 -34.28 2.47
N LYS A 39 -13.14 -33.08 2.42
CA LYS A 39 -13.73 -32.51 1.21
C LYS A 39 -12.67 -32.24 0.14
N LEU A 40 -11.51 -31.73 0.54
CA LEU A 40 -10.36 -31.56 -0.34
C LEU A 40 -9.91 -32.89 -0.93
N ALA A 41 -9.75 -33.93 -0.10
CA ALA A 41 -9.36 -35.25 -0.57
C ALA A 41 -10.37 -35.85 -1.56
N ALA A 42 -11.67 -35.66 -1.31
CA ALA A 42 -12.73 -36.06 -2.23
C ALA A 42 -12.63 -35.32 -3.57
N ARG A 43 -12.41 -34.00 -3.56
CA ARG A 43 -12.19 -33.20 -4.77
C ARG A 43 -10.97 -33.65 -5.55
N MET A 44 -9.85 -33.82 -4.85
CA MET A 44 -8.58 -34.13 -5.49
C MET A 44 -8.55 -35.56 -6.01
N LYS A 45 -9.42 -36.46 -5.56
CA LYS A 45 -9.48 -37.87 -5.97
C LYS A 45 -9.45 -38.06 -7.49
N ASP A 46 -10.11 -37.19 -8.24
CA ASP A 46 -10.22 -37.29 -9.70
C ASP A 46 -9.16 -36.47 -10.47
N MET A 47 -8.30 -35.73 -9.77
CA MET A 47 -7.20 -34.97 -10.38
C MET A 47 -5.96 -35.86 -10.58
N ASP A 48 -5.29 -35.85 -11.72
CA ASP A 48 -4.04 -36.59 -11.86
C ASP A 48 -2.95 -35.96 -10.98
N ILE A 49 -2.47 -36.69 -9.96
CA ILE A 49 -1.40 -36.25 -9.04
C ILE A 49 -0.38 -37.37 -8.99
N ASP A 50 0.89 -37.06 -9.25
CA ASP A 50 1.99 -38.02 -9.27
C ASP A 50 2.79 -38.02 -7.96
N VAL A 51 2.85 -36.88 -7.26
CA VAL A 51 3.66 -36.70 -6.06
C VAL A 51 3.04 -35.67 -5.12
N ILE A 52 3.19 -35.89 -3.82
CA ILE A 52 2.69 -34.99 -2.77
C ILE A 52 3.86 -34.54 -1.90
N TYR A 53 4.08 -33.23 -1.85
CA TYR A 53 4.94 -32.55 -0.90
C TYR A 53 4.10 -31.85 0.16
N SER A 54 4.62 -31.77 1.38
CA SER A 54 3.99 -31.03 2.46
C SER A 54 5.03 -30.25 3.27
N SER A 55 4.64 -29.08 3.76
CA SER A 55 5.28 -28.51 4.93
C SER A 55 5.31 -29.52 6.07
N SER A 56 6.40 -29.52 6.83
CA SER A 56 6.58 -30.39 7.98
C SER A 56 5.78 -30.00 9.22
N LEU A 57 5.08 -28.86 9.22
CA LEU A 57 4.19 -28.46 10.33
C LEU A 57 2.95 -29.35 10.39
N GLU A 58 2.49 -29.67 11.60
CA GLU A 58 1.45 -30.66 11.88
C GLU A 58 0.17 -30.41 11.09
N ARG A 59 -0.35 -29.17 11.07
CA ARG A 59 -1.54 -28.77 10.28
C ARG A 59 -1.42 -29.09 8.79
N ALA A 60 -0.25 -28.91 8.19
CA ALA A 60 -0.02 -29.18 6.78
C ALA A 60 0.13 -30.69 6.54
N LYS A 61 0.91 -31.39 7.37
CA LYS A 61 1.05 -32.85 7.30
C LYS A 61 -0.28 -33.57 7.47
N GLU A 62 -1.10 -33.16 8.44
CA GLU A 62 -2.43 -33.74 8.68
C GLU A 62 -3.31 -33.53 7.46
N THR A 63 -3.31 -32.32 6.87
CA THR A 63 -4.05 -32.04 5.62
C THR A 63 -3.56 -32.91 4.45
N ALA A 64 -2.24 -33.01 4.26
CA ALA A 64 -1.63 -33.81 3.20
C ALA A 64 -1.94 -35.30 3.34
N ALA A 65 -2.08 -35.81 4.57
CA ALA A 65 -2.41 -37.21 4.83
C ALA A 65 -3.78 -37.60 4.27
N TYR A 66 -4.78 -36.71 4.31
CA TYR A 66 -6.09 -36.96 3.69
C TYR A 66 -5.99 -37.10 2.17
N ILE A 67 -5.22 -36.22 1.51
CA ILE A 67 -4.97 -36.27 0.06
C ILE A 67 -4.22 -37.56 -0.29
N ALA A 68 -3.16 -37.87 0.45
CA ALA A 68 -2.34 -39.06 0.28
C ALA A 68 -3.15 -40.36 0.41
N ALA A 69 -4.05 -40.44 1.39
CA ALA A 69 -4.94 -41.58 1.55
C ALA A 69 -5.90 -41.74 0.36
N ALA A 70 -6.46 -40.65 -0.15
CA ALA A 70 -7.33 -40.69 -1.32
C ALA A 70 -6.58 -41.03 -2.63
N LYS A 71 -5.30 -40.70 -2.71
CA LYS A 71 -4.42 -40.96 -3.88
C LYS A 71 -3.62 -42.25 -3.81
N ASN A 72 -3.54 -42.86 -2.63
CA ASN A 72 -2.60 -43.95 -2.35
C ASN A 72 -1.14 -43.57 -2.71
N LEU A 73 -0.73 -42.36 -2.33
CA LEU A 73 0.62 -41.81 -2.55
C LEU A 73 1.31 -41.47 -1.22
N PRO A 74 2.64 -41.55 -1.14
CA PRO A 74 3.38 -41.07 0.03
C PRO A 74 3.41 -39.53 0.07
N VAL A 75 3.62 -38.98 1.27
CA VAL A 75 3.87 -37.54 1.47
C VAL A 75 5.36 -37.31 1.74
N ILE A 76 5.97 -36.42 0.95
CA ILE A 76 7.35 -35.94 1.17
C ILE A 76 7.28 -34.68 2.03
N SER A 77 7.67 -34.78 3.29
CA SER A 77 7.66 -33.64 4.23
C SER A 77 8.95 -32.81 4.10
N ASN A 78 8.82 -31.49 4.07
CA ASN A 78 9.97 -30.58 3.98
C ASN A 78 9.81 -29.33 4.87
N ASP A 79 10.88 -28.96 5.58
CA ASP A 79 10.97 -27.76 6.40
C ASP A 79 11.01 -26.47 5.56
N ASN A 80 11.53 -26.54 4.32
CA ASN A 80 11.55 -25.38 3.43
C ASN A 80 10.17 -24.95 2.93
N LEU A 81 9.12 -25.76 3.15
CA LEU A 81 7.73 -25.43 2.85
C LEU A 81 6.96 -24.88 4.07
N ARG A 82 7.63 -24.70 5.22
CA ARG A 82 7.04 -24.06 6.41
C ARG A 82 6.60 -22.64 6.16
N GLU A 83 5.62 -22.21 6.96
CA GLU A 83 5.21 -20.81 7.05
C GLU A 83 6.38 -19.93 7.50
N ILE A 84 6.23 -18.62 7.39
CA ILE A 84 7.23 -17.67 7.89
C ILE A 84 7.52 -17.93 9.38
N ASN A 85 8.79 -17.96 9.76
CA ASN A 85 9.19 -18.05 11.16
C ASN A 85 8.85 -16.74 11.86
N GLY A 86 7.85 -16.77 12.76
CA GLY A 86 7.35 -15.56 13.39
C GLY A 86 8.15 -15.06 14.58
N GLY A 87 9.19 -15.78 15.01
CA GLY A 87 10.01 -15.40 16.15
C GLY A 87 9.16 -15.04 17.37
N SER A 88 9.32 -13.81 17.86
CA SER A 88 8.61 -13.28 19.03
C SER A 88 7.10 -13.10 18.84
N TRP A 89 6.56 -13.15 17.61
CA TRP A 89 5.11 -13.14 17.37
C TRP A 89 4.45 -14.51 17.57
N GLU A 90 5.21 -15.60 17.61
CA GLU A 90 4.66 -16.94 17.79
C GLU A 90 3.78 -17.01 19.05
N ASN A 91 2.60 -17.60 18.92
CA ASN A 91 1.58 -17.72 19.96
C ASN A 91 1.02 -16.38 20.51
N GLN A 92 1.35 -15.24 19.91
CA GLN A 92 0.75 -13.96 20.28
C GLN A 92 -0.59 -13.79 19.58
N LYS A 93 -1.55 -13.16 20.26
CA LYS A 93 -2.80 -12.77 19.61
C LYS A 93 -2.56 -11.62 18.65
N TRP A 94 -3.23 -11.65 17.50
CA TRP A 94 -3.16 -10.57 16.51
C TRP A 94 -3.53 -9.19 17.09
N GLU A 95 -4.47 -9.14 18.03
CA GLU A 95 -4.92 -7.90 18.69
C GLU A 95 -3.82 -7.22 19.54
N ASP A 96 -2.84 -7.97 20.01
CA ASP A 96 -1.76 -7.46 20.88
C ASP A 96 -0.55 -6.95 20.09
N LEU A 97 -0.38 -7.42 18.84
CA LEU A 97 0.80 -7.13 18.03
C LEU A 97 1.03 -5.62 17.79
N PRO A 98 0.01 -4.79 17.47
CA PRO A 98 0.21 -3.37 17.27
C PRO A 98 0.72 -2.63 18.51
N LEU A 99 0.49 -3.17 19.70
CA LEU A 99 0.93 -2.58 20.97
C LEU A 99 2.35 -3.02 21.34
N LYS A 100 2.67 -4.30 21.12
CA LYS A 100 3.97 -4.89 21.49
C LYS A 100 5.06 -4.62 20.45
N TRP A 101 4.71 -4.65 19.16
CA TRP A 101 5.62 -4.50 18.03
C TRP A 101 5.02 -3.57 16.97
N PRO A 102 4.83 -2.28 17.28
CA PRO A 102 4.13 -1.34 16.39
C PRO A 102 4.82 -1.18 15.03
N TYR A 103 6.15 -1.28 14.96
CA TYR A 103 6.90 -1.12 13.72
C TYR A 103 6.81 -2.36 12.82
N GLU A 104 7.04 -3.54 13.41
CA GLU A 104 6.93 -4.83 12.72
C GLU A 104 5.49 -5.06 12.27
N TYR A 105 4.51 -4.69 13.10
CA TYR A 105 3.09 -4.74 12.72
C TYR A 105 2.78 -3.82 11.55
N HIS A 106 3.29 -2.59 11.57
CA HIS A 106 3.11 -1.63 10.48
C HIS A 106 3.73 -2.11 9.16
N THR A 107 4.94 -2.66 9.21
CA THR A 107 5.60 -3.19 8.01
C THR A 107 4.93 -4.46 7.50
N TRP A 108 4.44 -5.35 8.37
CA TRP A 108 3.66 -6.53 7.98
C TRP A 108 2.40 -6.13 7.20
N GLU A 109 1.64 -5.17 7.71
CA GLU A 109 0.36 -4.75 7.13
C GLU A 109 0.51 -3.85 5.89
N ASN A 110 1.62 -3.11 5.77
CA ASN A 110 1.71 -2.03 4.79
C ASN A 110 2.97 -2.05 3.91
N ARG A 111 4.05 -2.74 4.31
CA ARG A 111 5.33 -2.76 3.57
C ARG A 111 6.02 -4.14 3.65
N PRO A 112 5.37 -5.21 3.17
CA PRO A 112 5.89 -6.58 3.29
C PRO A 112 7.31 -6.76 2.73
N HIS A 113 7.69 -6.02 1.69
CA HIS A 113 9.05 -6.04 1.11
C HIS A 113 10.20 -5.67 2.06
N ILE A 114 9.94 -4.89 3.13
CA ILE A 114 10.95 -4.56 4.15
C ILE A 114 10.64 -5.20 5.51
N HIS A 115 9.63 -6.06 5.56
CA HIS A 115 9.15 -6.61 6.82
C HIS A 115 10.14 -7.64 7.37
N ASN A 116 10.38 -7.54 8.67
CA ASN A 116 11.18 -8.48 9.46
C ASN A 116 10.35 -8.92 10.66
N MET A 117 10.15 -10.24 10.80
CA MET A 117 9.57 -10.79 12.02
C MET A 117 10.56 -10.56 13.18
N PRO A 118 10.11 -10.09 14.35
CA PRO A 118 11.03 -9.89 15.48
C PRO A 118 11.61 -11.24 15.91
N ASP A 119 12.93 -11.39 15.89
CA ASP A 119 13.65 -12.65 16.15
C ASP A 119 13.27 -13.81 15.22
N GLY A 120 12.78 -13.50 14.01
CA GLY A 120 12.29 -14.48 13.03
C GLY A 120 12.88 -14.28 11.63
N GLU A 121 12.12 -14.66 10.60
CA GLU A 121 12.49 -14.48 9.19
C GLU A 121 12.15 -13.06 8.69
N SER A 122 12.94 -12.56 7.73
CA SER A 122 12.50 -11.48 6.86
C SER A 122 11.55 -12.01 5.79
N MET A 123 10.68 -11.16 5.23
CA MET A 123 9.80 -11.58 4.12
C MET A 123 10.61 -11.96 2.86
N GLU A 124 11.76 -11.34 2.65
CA GLU A 124 12.69 -11.67 1.55
C GLU A 124 13.29 -13.07 1.74
N ASP A 125 13.92 -13.35 2.90
CA ASP A 125 14.50 -14.66 3.20
C ASP A 125 13.45 -15.78 3.10
N PHE A 126 12.25 -15.49 3.61
CA PHE A 126 11.11 -16.40 3.54
C PHE A 126 10.73 -16.74 2.10
N GLN A 127 10.61 -15.73 1.23
CA GLN A 127 10.29 -15.95 -0.19
C GLN A 127 11.43 -16.68 -0.91
N GLU A 128 12.68 -16.31 -0.68
CA GLU A 128 13.84 -16.93 -1.31
C GLU A 128 13.96 -18.43 -0.98
N ARG A 129 13.74 -18.80 0.30
CA ARG A 129 13.70 -20.21 0.73
C ARG A 129 12.61 -20.99 0.02
N LEU A 130 11.40 -20.41 -0.07
CA LEU A 130 10.29 -21.04 -0.79
C LEU A 130 10.60 -21.20 -2.28
N ILE A 131 11.09 -20.16 -2.96
CA ILE A 131 11.44 -20.22 -4.39
C ILE A 131 12.48 -21.31 -4.66
N SER A 132 13.52 -21.39 -3.83
CA SER A 132 14.58 -22.39 -3.95
C SER A 132 14.03 -23.80 -3.84
N GLU A 133 13.11 -24.03 -2.90
CA GLU A 133 12.44 -25.32 -2.73
C GLU A 133 11.52 -25.65 -3.90
N ILE A 134 10.74 -24.69 -4.41
CA ILE A 134 9.86 -24.91 -5.56
C ILE A 134 10.67 -25.28 -6.81
N LYS A 135 11.80 -24.61 -7.06
CA LYS A 135 12.71 -24.96 -8.16
C LYS A 135 13.26 -26.38 -8.01
N TYR A 136 13.71 -26.75 -6.80
CA TYR A 136 14.14 -28.11 -6.52
C TYR A 136 13.03 -29.15 -6.78
N ILE A 137 11.80 -28.89 -6.34
CA ILE A 137 10.66 -29.77 -6.57
C ILE A 137 10.38 -29.93 -8.07
N ILE A 138 10.41 -28.84 -8.83
CA ILE A 138 10.20 -28.85 -10.28
C ILE A 138 11.27 -29.70 -10.98
N ASP A 139 12.54 -29.48 -10.67
CA ASP A 139 13.67 -30.18 -11.30
C ASP A 139 13.59 -31.71 -11.09
N ASN A 140 13.10 -32.14 -9.93
CA ASN A 140 12.92 -33.56 -9.62
C ASN A 140 11.62 -34.17 -10.16
N ASN A 141 10.71 -33.35 -10.69
CA ASN A 141 9.36 -33.76 -11.10
C ASN A 141 8.94 -33.16 -12.46
N MET A 142 9.89 -32.96 -13.37
CA MET A 142 9.62 -32.43 -14.70
C MET A 142 8.53 -33.26 -15.43
N GLY A 143 7.51 -32.58 -15.94
CA GLY A 143 6.40 -33.19 -16.67
C GLY A 143 5.36 -33.89 -15.80
N LYS A 144 5.45 -33.79 -14.47
CA LYS A 144 4.50 -34.39 -13.52
C LYS A 144 3.50 -33.37 -12.97
N ASN A 145 2.48 -33.90 -12.32
CA ASN A 145 1.50 -33.17 -11.53
C ASN A 145 1.84 -33.28 -10.04
N VAL A 146 2.26 -32.17 -9.45
CA VAL A 146 2.81 -32.09 -8.09
C VAL A 146 1.81 -31.39 -7.18
N CYS A 147 1.37 -32.06 -6.10
CA CYS A 147 0.61 -31.43 -5.02
C CYS A 147 1.57 -30.92 -3.94
N ILE A 148 1.41 -29.67 -3.49
CA ILE A 148 2.25 -29.02 -2.49
C ILE A 148 1.36 -28.42 -1.40
N VAL A 149 1.34 -29.03 -0.21
CA VAL A 149 0.56 -28.55 0.93
C VAL A 149 1.41 -27.61 1.79
N THR A 150 1.01 -26.34 1.88
CA THR A 150 1.74 -25.28 2.60
C THR A 150 0.77 -24.29 3.27
N HIS A 151 1.14 -23.02 3.40
CA HIS A 151 0.51 -22.02 4.26
C HIS A 151 0.08 -20.76 3.51
N GLY A 152 -0.69 -19.90 4.18
CA GLY A 152 -1.32 -18.74 3.54
C GLY A 152 -0.30 -17.71 3.07
N THR A 153 0.63 -17.30 3.95
CA THR A 153 1.64 -16.29 3.61
C THR A 153 2.61 -16.85 2.57
N ALA A 154 2.97 -18.14 2.70
CA ALA A 154 3.78 -18.85 1.71
C ALA A 154 3.18 -18.81 0.29
N ILE A 155 1.88 -19.11 0.15
CA ILE A 155 1.20 -19.05 -1.16
C ILE A 155 1.22 -17.63 -1.72
N LYS A 156 0.92 -16.62 -0.90
CA LYS A 156 0.96 -15.21 -1.35
C LYS A 156 2.36 -14.79 -1.82
N ALA A 157 3.40 -15.14 -1.06
CA ALA A 157 4.78 -14.84 -1.43
C ALA A 157 5.20 -15.54 -2.73
N LEU A 158 4.75 -16.79 -2.95
CA LEU A 158 4.98 -17.51 -4.19
C LEU A 158 4.21 -16.93 -5.38
N ILE A 159 2.97 -16.45 -5.18
CA ILE A 159 2.21 -15.77 -6.25
C ILE A 159 2.93 -14.52 -6.73
N CYS A 160 3.53 -13.72 -5.83
CA CYS A 160 4.39 -12.60 -6.24
C CYS A 160 5.47 -13.07 -7.24
N TYR A 161 6.17 -14.15 -6.89
CA TYR A 161 7.22 -14.71 -7.74
C TYR A 161 6.69 -15.20 -9.09
N PHE A 162 5.60 -15.97 -9.10
CA PHE A 162 5.03 -16.53 -10.34
C PHE A 162 4.46 -15.48 -11.30
N THR A 163 4.02 -14.34 -10.76
CA THR A 163 3.43 -13.24 -11.54
C THR A 163 4.44 -12.14 -11.88
N GLY A 164 5.68 -12.23 -11.38
CA GLY A 164 6.68 -11.18 -11.53
C GLY A 164 6.38 -9.92 -10.71
N CYS A 165 5.44 -10.01 -9.76
CA CYS A 165 5.15 -8.94 -8.82
C CYS A 165 6.22 -8.88 -7.71
N SER A 166 6.54 -7.68 -7.28
CA SER A 166 7.40 -7.42 -6.12
C SER A 166 6.73 -7.87 -4.82
N LEU A 167 7.52 -8.06 -3.75
CA LEU A 167 6.97 -8.27 -2.41
C LEU A 167 6.15 -7.06 -1.93
N GLU A 168 6.40 -5.84 -2.42
CA GLU A 168 5.58 -4.67 -2.07
C GLU A 168 4.13 -4.84 -2.58
N GLU A 169 3.98 -5.44 -3.75
CA GLU A 169 2.68 -5.70 -4.39
C GLU A 169 1.90 -6.85 -3.73
N MET A 170 2.51 -7.60 -2.81
CA MET A 170 1.89 -8.70 -2.06
C MET A 170 0.61 -8.28 -1.32
N LEU A 171 0.47 -7.01 -0.95
CA LEU A 171 -0.73 -6.46 -0.33
C LEU A 171 -1.96 -6.49 -1.24
N ASN A 172 -1.76 -6.56 -2.55
CA ASN A 172 -2.84 -6.61 -3.54
C ASN A 172 -3.28 -8.05 -3.86
N ILE A 173 -2.51 -9.06 -3.42
CA ILE A 173 -2.84 -10.46 -3.60
C ILE A 173 -3.88 -10.85 -2.55
N ASN A 174 -4.96 -11.50 -2.97
CA ASN A 174 -6.02 -11.92 -2.07
C ASN A 174 -5.54 -13.05 -1.14
N TRP A 175 -6.14 -13.13 0.04
CA TRP A 175 -5.98 -14.32 0.87
C TRP A 175 -6.82 -15.45 0.29
N VAL A 176 -6.24 -16.66 0.26
CA VAL A 176 -6.93 -17.88 -0.20
C VAL A 176 -7.39 -18.71 1.00
N ASP A 177 -8.50 -19.44 0.85
CA ASP A 177 -9.11 -20.16 1.97
C ASP A 177 -8.27 -21.33 2.45
N ASN A 178 -8.51 -21.81 3.67
CA ASN A 178 -8.01 -23.12 4.08
C ASN A 178 -8.47 -24.18 3.06
N THR A 179 -7.59 -25.14 2.74
CA THR A 179 -7.77 -26.16 1.69
C THR A 179 -8.03 -25.65 0.27
N SER A 180 -7.93 -24.35 0.00
CA SER A 180 -8.02 -23.85 -1.37
C SER A 180 -6.90 -24.40 -2.25
N ILE A 181 -7.17 -24.61 -3.53
CA ILE A 181 -6.21 -25.07 -4.53
C ILE A 181 -5.84 -23.91 -5.45
N THR A 182 -4.54 -23.67 -5.60
CA THR A 182 -3.98 -22.77 -6.62
C THR A 182 -3.19 -23.60 -7.63
N GLU A 183 -3.54 -23.51 -8.91
CA GLU A 183 -2.89 -24.25 -9.99
C GLU A 183 -1.92 -23.37 -10.77
N ILE A 184 -0.66 -23.80 -10.83
CA ILE A 184 0.43 -23.13 -11.56
C ILE A 184 1.00 -24.10 -12.57
N HIS A 185 1.17 -23.66 -13.81
CA HIS A 185 1.88 -24.43 -14.84
C HIS A 185 3.29 -23.88 -15.01
N TYR A 186 4.27 -24.78 -15.04
CA TYR A 186 5.66 -24.47 -15.35
C TYR A 186 6.06 -25.11 -16.67
N GLU A 187 6.54 -24.30 -17.61
CA GLU A 187 7.09 -24.76 -18.88
C GLU A 187 8.22 -23.82 -19.33
N ASP A 188 9.36 -24.40 -19.71
CA ASP A 188 10.51 -23.70 -20.29
C ASP A 188 10.96 -22.45 -19.51
N GLY A 189 11.02 -22.57 -18.18
CA GLY A 189 11.45 -21.49 -17.28
C GLY A 189 10.36 -20.47 -16.95
N THR A 190 9.15 -20.63 -17.48
CA THR A 190 8.05 -19.69 -17.31
C THR A 190 6.96 -20.29 -16.42
N PHE A 191 6.42 -19.46 -15.52
CA PHE A 191 5.27 -19.79 -14.70
C PHE A 191 4.00 -19.16 -15.28
N LYS A 192 2.89 -19.91 -15.24
CA LYS A 192 1.56 -19.42 -15.57
C LYS A 192 0.60 -19.77 -14.45
N VAL A 193 -0.01 -18.76 -13.84
CA VAL A 193 -1.13 -18.95 -12.90
C VAL A 193 -2.37 -19.35 -13.71
N VAL A 194 -2.92 -20.52 -13.44
CA VAL A 194 -4.10 -21.05 -14.16
C VAL A 194 -5.37 -20.83 -13.35
N ASP A 195 -5.29 -21.07 -12.04
CA ASP A 195 -6.37 -20.83 -11.09
C ASP A 195 -5.78 -20.45 -9.73
N GLU A 196 -6.47 -19.58 -9.00
CA GLU A 196 -5.98 -19.04 -7.72
C GLU A 196 -7.03 -19.23 -6.62
N GLY A 197 -6.68 -20.02 -5.61
CA GLY A 197 -7.44 -20.10 -4.37
C GLY A 197 -8.83 -20.72 -4.49
N ASP A 198 -9.06 -21.61 -5.46
CA ASP A 198 -10.36 -22.25 -5.60
C ASP A 198 -10.66 -23.16 -4.39
N SER A 199 -11.77 -22.84 -3.74
CA SER A 199 -12.29 -23.51 -2.53
C SER A 199 -13.72 -24.01 -2.73
N SER A 200 -14.16 -24.19 -3.98
CA SER A 200 -15.56 -24.55 -4.31
C SER A 200 -16.03 -25.87 -3.70
N HIS A 201 -15.12 -26.77 -3.31
CA HIS A 201 -15.43 -28.01 -2.60
C HIS A 201 -15.89 -27.82 -1.15
N LEU A 202 -15.63 -26.65 -0.55
CA LEU A 202 -16.05 -26.34 0.81
C LEU A 202 -17.53 -25.97 0.87
N GLY A 203 -18.00 -25.20 -0.11
CA GLY A 203 -19.22 -24.42 0.04
C GLY A 203 -19.10 -23.37 1.15
N ASP A 204 -20.15 -22.59 1.36
CA ASP A 204 -20.15 -21.48 2.32
C ASP A 204 -19.94 -21.94 3.77
N GLU A 205 -20.51 -23.08 4.14
CA GLU A 205 -20.52 -23.61 5.52
C GLU A 205 -19.12 -23.91 6.06
N TYR A 206 -18.21 -24.33 5.16
CA TYR A 206 -16.88 -24.78 5.55
C TYR A 206 -15.77 -23.80 5.20
N SER A 207 -16.07 -22.61 4.67
CA SER A 207 -15.08 -21.56 4.45
C SER A 207 -14.48 -21.09 5.78
N THR A 208 -13.15 -20.99 5.92
CA THR A 208 -12.51 -20.33 7.09
C THR A 208 -12.27 -18.87 6.83
N LEU A 209 -12.07 -18.50 5.56
CA LEU A 209 -12.47 -17.19 5.06
C LEU A 209 -14.00 -17.04 5.29
N LYS A 210 -14.80 -16.21 4.65
CA LYS A 210 -16.23 -15.96 5.01
C LYS A 210 -16.69 -15.67 6.49
N PHE A 211 -16.14 -16.26 7.56
CA PHE A 211 -16.58 -16.15 8.97
C PHE A 211 -15.55 -15.49 9.92
N GLN A 212 -14.60 -14.75 9.40
CA GLN A 212 -13.66 -13.93 10.18
C GLN A 212 -13.50 -12.57 9.50
N ASP A 213 -13.75 -11.52 10.27
CA ASP A 213 -13.98 -10.20 9.68
C ASP A 213 -12.68 -9.51 9.20
N TRP A 214 -11.52 -10.05 9.56
CA TRP A 214 -10.23 -9.39 9.34
C TRP A 214 -9.76 -9.37 7.88
N TRP A 215 -10.13 -10.33 7.03
CA TRP A 215 -9.80 -10.24 5.60
C TRP A 215 -10.89 -9.57 4.78
N GLU A 216 -12.16 -9.57 5.21
CA GLU A 216 -13.21 -8.75 4.57
C GLU A 216 -12.79 -7.30 4.61
N TYR A 217 -12.27 -6.88 5.77
CA TYR A 217 -11.60 -5.61 5.94
C TYR A 217 -10.49 -5.37 4.90
N ASN A 218 -9.58 -6.33 4.69
CA ASN A 218 -8.52 -6.21 3.69
C ASN A 218 -9.05 -6.10 2.25
N LYS A 219 -10.05 -6.90 1.87
CA LYS A 219 -10.67 -6.85 0.54
C LYS A 219 -11.34 -5.49 0.30
N ILE A 220 -12.13 -5.03 1.28
CA ILE A 220 -12.77 -3.70 1.25
C ILE A 220 -11.71 -2.60 1.12
N MET A 221 -10.60 -2.72 1.86
CA MET A 221 -9.49 -1.75 1.76
C MET A 221 -8.79 -1.77 0.40
N ILE A 222 -8.63 -2.92 -0.25
CA ILE A 222 -8.08 -3.01 -1.62
C ILE A 222 -9.02 -2.31 -2.60
N GLU A 223 -10.33 -2.59 -2.54
CA GLU A 223 -11.34 -1.97 -3.39
C GLU A 223 -11.38 -0.45 -3.20
N LYS A 224 -11.36 0.02 -1.95
CA LYS A 224 -11.30 1.43 -1.59
C LYS A 224 -10.02 2.11 -2.10
N ARG A 225 -8.85 1.47 -1.94
CA ARG A 225 -7.59 2.01 -2.45
C ARG A 225 -7.58 2.10 -3.98
N ASN A 226 -8.13 1.09 -4.66
CA ASN A 226 -8.31 1.10 -6.10
C ASN A 226 -9.24 2.25 -6.54
N ARG A 227 -10.30 2.51 -5.78
CA ARG A 227 -11.21 3.63 -6.03
C ARG A 227 -10.49 4.98 -5.94
N ILE A 228 -9.65 5.20 -4.91
CA ILE A 228 -8.87 6.45 -4.81
C ILE A 228 -7.95 6.63 -6.02
N ILE A 229 -7.30 5.56 -6.51
CA ILE A 229 -6.48 5.63 -7.73
C ILE A 229 -7.34 6.11 -8.91
N SER A 230 -8.52 5.54 -9.13
CA SER A 230 -9.44 6.01 -10.18
C SER A 230 -9.83 7.47 -10.02
N LEU A 231 -10.18 7.91 -8.79
CA LEU A 231 -10.52 9.31 -8.51
C LEU A 231 -9.35 10.26 -8.80
N MET A 232 -8.10 9.83 -8.55
CA MET A 232 -6.92 10.62 -8.86
C MET A 232 -6.78 10.88 -10.36
N PHE A 233 -7.07 9.89 -11.22
CA PHE A 233 -7.06 10.10 -12.67
C PHE A 233 -8.28 10.91 -13.14
N GLU A 234 -9.48 10.61 -12.62
CA GLU A 234 -10.73 11.30 -12.99
C GLU A 234 -10.68 12.81 -12.73
N THR A 235 -10.10 13.20 -11.60
CA THR A 235 -9.93 14.62 -11.22
C THR A 235 -8.69 15.28 -11.83
N GLY A 236 -7.82 14.51 -12.46
CA GLY A 236 -6.48 14.96 -12.87
C GLY A 236 -5.55 15.25 -11.70
N ALA A 237 -5.86 14.77 -10.49
CA ALA A 237 -4.94 14.83 -9.35
C ALA A 237 -3.68 13.98 -9.60
N LEU A 238 -3.76 12.93 -10.43
CA LEU A 238 -2.63 12.26 -11.05
C LEU A 238 -2.76 12.40 -12.56
N GLN A 239 -1.73 12.97 -13.19
CA GLN A 239 -1.67 13.11 -14.64
C GLN A 239 -0.41 12.43 -15.15
N VAL A 240 -0.52 11.63 -16.19
CA VAL A 240 0.61 11.02 -16.89
C VAL A 240 0.77 11.69 -18.24
N CYS A 241 2.00 11.96 -18.64
CA CYS A 241 2.29 12.65 -19.88
C CYS A 241 1.96 11.79 -21.11
N PRO A 242 1.73 12.40 -22.27
CA PRO A 242 1.81 11.69 -23.55
C PRO A 242 3.21 11.08 -23.75
N GLU A 243 3.29 10.05 -24.59
CA GLU A 243 4.48 9.19 -24.82
C GLU A 243 5.78 9.97 -25.07
N ASP A 244 5.70 11.14 -25.73
CA ASP A 244 6.88 11.95 -26.11
C ASP A 244 6.84 13.37 -25.54
N SER A 245 6.12 13.58 -24.44
CA SER A 245 5.99 14.93 -23.87
C SER A 245 6.04 14.95 -22.33
N PRO A 246 7.15 14.50 -21.70
CA PRO A 246 7.35 14.64 -20.27
C PRO A 246 7.09 16.06 -19.77
N PHE A 247 6.64 16.15 -18.54
CA PHE A 247 6.31 17.42 -17.94
C PHE A 247 7.54 18.14 -17.41
N TRP A 248 7.61 19.46 -17.63
CA TRP A 248 8.63 20.33 -17.04
C TRP A 248 8.31 20.72 -15.60
N TYR A 249 9.15 20.32 -14.64
CA TYR A 249 9.01 20.72 -13.24
C TYR A 249 9.64 22.09 -12.96
N THR A 250 9.27 22.71 -11.83
CA THR A 250 9.83 24.01 -11.40
C THR A 250 11.32 23.98 -11.09
N SER A 251 11.87 22.79 -10.81
CA SER A 251 13.31 22.55 -10.65
C SER A 251 14.09 22.60 -11.96
N GLY A 252 13.43 22.65 -13.12
CA GLY A 252 14.05 22.48 -14.43
C GLY A 252 14.22 21.01 -14.84
N THR A 253 13.97 20.05 -13.94
CA THR A 253 13.89 18.63 -14.31
C THR A 253 12.61 18.35 -15.10
N ILE A 254 12.59 17.24 -15.82
CA ILE A 254 11.39 16.67 -16.45
C ILE A 254 10.97 15.36 -15.78
N GLY A 255 9.71 14.96 -15.96
CA GLY A 255 9.22 13.67 -15.49
C GLY A 255 7.89 13.26 -16.11
N PRO A 256 7.50 11.98 -16.01
CA PRO A 256 6.38 11.43 -16.75
C PRO A 256 5.01 11.70 -16.12
N TYR A 257 4.95 12.24 -14.89
CA TYR A 257 3.66 12.47 -14.22
C TYR A 257 3.65 13.71 -13.32
N TYR A 258 2.46 14.15 -12.95
CA TYR A 258 2.21 15.15 -11.90
C TYR A 258 1.25 14.64 -10.86
N ILE A 259 1.45 15.09 -9.62
CA ILE A 259 0.54 14.85 -8.51
C ILE A 259 0.09 16.18 -7.92
N ASN A 260 -1.21 16.44 -7.99
CA ASN A 260 -1.90 17.61 -7.46
C ASN A 260 -3.09 17.14 -6.61
N THR A 261 -2.81 16.59 -5.42
CA THR A 261 -3.83 15.95 -4.57
C THR A 261 -5.03 16.84 -4.23
N HIS A 262 -4.82 18.16 -4.09
CA HIS A 262 -5.90 19.13 -3.92
C HIS A 262 -6.97 19.11 -5.04
N TYR A 263 -6.69 18.59 -6.25
CA TYR A 263 -7.72 18.42 -7.29
C TYR A 263 -8.78 17.37 -6.93
N LEU A 264 -8.48 16.49 -5.96
CA LEU A 264 -9.46 15.58 -5.37
C LEU A 264 -10.59 16.31 -4.61
N TYR A 265 -10.52 17.64 -4.49
CA TYR A 265 -11.66 18.48 -4.14
C TYR A 265 -12.82 18.43 -5.16
N GLY A 266 -12.62 17.73 -6.29
CA GLY A 266 -13.63 17.44 -7.30
C GLY A 266 -13.20 17.88 -8.70
N SER A 267 -12.41 18.96 -8.79
CA SER A 267 -11.73 19.35 -10.03
C SER A 267 -10.60 20.33 -9.76
N LYS A 268 -9.76 20.56 -10.77
CA LYS A 268 -8.74 21.61 -10.76
C LYS A 268 -9.34 23.00 -10.48
N GLU A 269 -10.43 23.35 -11.16
CA GLU A 269 -11.06 24.67 -11.07
C GLU A 269 -11.59 24.92 -9.65
N LYS A 270 -12.29 23.95 -9.08
CA LYS A 270 -12.80 24.03 -7.70
C LYS A 270 -11.65 24.15 -6.69
N ALA A 271 -10.58 23.37 -6.89
CA ALA A 271 -9.42 23.42 -6.02
C ALA A 271 -8.68 24.76 -6.09
N GLU A 272 -8.52 25.33 -7.29
CA GLU A 272 -7.93 26.65 -7.47
C GLU A 272 -8.80 27.77 -6.85
N MET A 273 -10.13 27.64 -6.88
CA MET A 273 -11.03 28.55 -6.18
C MET A 273 -10.84 28.49 -4.66
N LEU A 274 -10.81 27.28 -4.08
CA LEU A 274 -10.60 27.14 -2.63
C LEU A 274 -9.20 27.61 -2.20
N LEU A 275 -8.17 27.42 -3.04
CA LEU A 275 -6.84 27.96 -2.75
C LEU A 275 -6.83 29.50 -2.64
N LYS A 276 -7.56 30.20 -3.52
CA LYS A 276 -7.72 31.65 -3.45
C LYS A 276 -8.50 32.07 -2.19
N ASP A 277 -9.54 31.32 -1.85
CA ASP A 277 -10.30 31.55 -0.63
C ASP A 277 -9.43 31.39 0.62
N ILE A 278 -8.58 30.36 0.66
CA ILE A 278 -7.61 30.14 1.75
C ILE A 278 -6.63 31.31 1.87
N GLU A 279 -6.10 31.81 0.75
CA GLU A 279 -5.20 32.97 0.74
C GLU A 279 -5.87 34.24 1.28
N ILE A 280 -7.17 34.41 1.06
CA ILE A 280 -7.94 35.54 1.60
C ILE A 280 -8.21 35.32 3.10
N ALA A 281 -8.68 34.13 3.48
CA ALA A 281 -9.07 33.80 4.85
C ALA A 281 -7.89 33.88 5.83
N THR A 282 -6.67 33.52 5.41
CA THR A 282 -5.46 33.56 6.28
C THR A 282 -5.10 34.96 6.77
N LYS A 283 -5.70 36.02 6.21
CA LYS A 283 -5.56 37.40 6.72
C LYS A 283 -6.14 37.57 8.12
N ASP A 284 -7.17 36.80 8.47
CA ASP A 284 -7.68 36.68 9.84
C ASP A 284 -7.52 35.25 10.33
N ARG A 285 -6.45 35.03 11.10
CA ARG A 285 -6.09 33.69 11.57
C ARG A 285 -7.11 33.09 12.54
N LEU A 286 -7.89 33.90 13.25
CA LEU A 286 -8.89 33.40 14.19
C LEU A 286 -10.16 32.95 13.45
N THR A 287 -10.56 33.62 12.37
CA THR A 287 -11.79 33.24 11.65
C THR A 287 -11.55 32.20 10.54
N CYS A 288 -10.33 32.13 9.99
CA CYS A 288 -10.04 31.33 8.80
C CYS A 288 -10.47 29.87 8.89
N SER A 289 -10.27 29.19 10.03
CA SER A 289 -10.62 27.78 10.19
C SER A 289 -12.11 27.53 9.96
N GLY A 290 -12.97 28.41 10.49
CA GLY A 290 -14.43 28.31 10.32
C GLY A 290 -14.88 28.64 8.90
N GLU A 291 -14.28 29.67 8.28
CA GLU A 291 -14.58 30.05 6.89
C GLU A 291 -14.23 28.94 5.90
N ILE A 292 -13.05 28.33 6.07
CA ILE A 292 -12.59 27.23 5.21
C ILE A 292 -13.40 25.97 5.50
N LEU A 293 -13.68 25.64 6.78
CA LEU A 293 -14.55 24.51 7.12
C LEU A 293 -15.91 24.62 6.43
N ALA A 294 -16.53 25.81 6.43
CA ALA A 294 -17.83 26.01 5.77
C ALA A 294 -17.77 25.71 4.26
N LYS A 295 -16.70 26.12 3.58
CA LYS A 295 -16.50 25.86 2.14
C LYS A 295 -16.28 24.38 1.85
N VAL A 296 -15.38 23.73 2.58
CA VAL A 296 -15.12 22.29 2.38
C VAL A 296 -16.33 21.44 2.75
N LEU A 297 -17.05 21.80 3.82
CA LEU A 297 -18.27 21.09 4.23
C LEU A 297 -19.39 21.24 3.19
N LYS A 298 -19.53 22.42 2.58
CA LYS A 298 -20.46 22.61 1.46
C LYS A 298 -20.12 21.68 0.30
N ASN A 299 -18.86 21.68 -0.14
CA ASN A 299 -18.44 20.83 -1.26
C ASN A 299 -18.54 19.33 -0.93
N TYR A 300 -18.29 18.92 0.31
CA TYR A 300 -18.51 17.54 0.75
C TYR A 300 -19.97 17.08 0.63
N ASN A 301 -20.94 17.99 0.78
CA ASN A 301 -22.35 17.64 0.62
C ASN A 301 -22.82 17.67 -0.86
N GLU A 302 -22.11 18.39 -1.72
CA GLU A 302 -22.51 18.65 -3.11
C GLU A 302 -21.69 17.88 -4.15
N GLU A 303 -20.50 17.40 -3.79
CA GLU A 303 -19.53 16.79 -4.71
C GLU A 303 -19.21 15.36 -4.27
N LEU A 304 -19.57 14.39 -5.12
CA LEU A 304 -19.48 12.97 -4.84
C LEU A 304 -18.03 12.46 -4.70
N ILE A 305 -17.12 12.86 -5.58
CA ILE A 305 -15.70 12.49 -5.54
C ILE A 305 -15.09 12.95 -4.23
N TYR A 306 -15.31 14.20 -3.87
CA TYR A 306 -14.76 14.76 -2.64
C TYR A 306 -15.39 14.11 -1.40
N LYS A 307 -16.70 13.82 -1.43
CA LYS A 307 -17.38 13.06 -0.39
C LYS A 307 -16.78 11.67 -0.20
N GLU A 308 -16.65 10.90 -1.28
CA GLU A 308 -16.08 9.55 -1.27
C GLU A 308 -14.66 9.56 -0.70
N LEU A 309 -13.82 10.51 -1.11
CA LEU A 309 -12.46 10.63 -0.58
C LEU A 309 -12.44 10.93 0.92
N ILE A 310 -13.27 11.86 1.41
CA ILE A 310 -13.27 12.25 2.82
C ILE A 310 -13.84 11.15 3.71
N ASP A 311 -14.88 10.45 3.25
CA ASP A 311 -15.42 9.28 3.94
C ASP A 311 -14.34 8.19 4.02
N GLU A 312 -13.62 7.94 2.93
CA GLU A 312 -12.52 6.98 2.89
C GLU A 312 -11.35 7.38 3.78
N LEU A 313 -10.96 8.66 3.79
CA LEU A 313 -9.94 9.18 4.69
C LEU A 313 -10.31 8.93 6.16
N CYS A 314 -11.56 9.22 6.54
CA CYS A 314 -12.01 9.04 7.91
C CYS A 314 -12.08 7.56 8.32
N ASP A 315 -12.53 6.68 7.42
CA ASP A 315 -12.54 5.23 7.65
C ASP A 315 -11.11 4.67 7.74
N TYR A 316 -10.23 5.10 6.84
CA TYR A 316 -8.83 4.72 6.84
C TYR A 316 -8.16 5.13 8.16
N ILE A 317 -8.36 6.36 8.62
CA ILE A 317 -7.86 6.84 9.91
C ILE A 317 -8.34 5.94 11.05
N LYS A 318 -9.65 5.66 11.14
CA LYS A 318 -10.22 4.83 12.23
C LYS A 318 -9.66 3.41 12.25
N SER A 319 -9.25 2.90 11.09
CA SER A 319 -8.72 1.56 10.99
C SER A 319 -7.25 1.41 11.39
N LYS A 320 -6.46 2.47 11.21
CA LYS A 320 -5.03 2.48 11.52
C LYS A 320 -4.75 3.07 12.89
N ILE A 321 -5.62 3.97 13.35
CA ILE A 321 -5.41 4.77 14.55
C ILE A 321 -6.64 4.68 15.45
N ASN A 322 -6.41 4.31 16.72
CA ASN A 322 -7.44 4.42 17.74
C ASN A 322 -7.75 5.90 18.01
N ILE A 323 -8.89 6.37 17.51
CA ILE A 323 -9.32 7.77 17.57
C ILE A 323 -9.56 8.27 18.99
N ASP A 324 -9.81 7.39 19.97
CA ASP A 324 -9.95 7.79 21.37
C ASP A 324 -8.61 8.23 21.96
N LYS A 325 -7.49 7.85 21.35
CA LYS A 325 -6.13 8.29 21.73
C LYS A 325 -5.67 9.57 21.02
N VAL A 326 -6.49 10.12 20.12
CA VAL A 326 -6.20 11.37 19.40
C VAL A 326 -6.95 12.50 20.10
N ASP A 327 -6.22 13.49 20.60
CA ASP A 327 -6.81 14.67 21.26
C ASP A 327 -7.13 15.75 20.24
N TYR A 328 -6.22 15.97 19.27
CA TYR A 328 -6.35 16.98 18.21
C TYR A 328 -6.01 16.40 16.84
N ILE A 329 -6.70 16.90 15.82
CA ILE A 329 -6.28 16.76 14.43
C ILE A 329 -5.61 18.06 14.00
N SER A 330 -4.54 17.99 13.20
CA SER A 330 -3.84 19.17 12.70
C SER A 330 -3.66 19.13 11.19
N GLY A 331 -3.51 20.30 10.59
CA GLY A 331 -3.22 20.46 9.17
C GLY A 331 -2.42 21.73 8.91
N GLY A 332 -1.42 21.62 8.06
CA GLY A 332 -0.57 22.72 7.64
C GLY A 332 -1.24 23.66 6.63
N GLU A 333 -0.83 24.93 6.67
CA GLU A 333 -1.38 25.97 5.80
C GLU A 333 -1.36 25.57 4.32
N ARG A 334 -2.45 25.95 3.64
CA ARG A 334 -2.70 25.80 2.20
C ARG A 334 -3.44 24.52 1.84
N ARG A 335 -2.73 23.42 1.52
CA ARG A 335 -3.37 22.24 0.91
C ARG A 335 -3.87 21.21 1.91
N ASP A 336 -3.27 21.13 3.09
CA ASP A 336 -3.70 20.16 4.10
C ASP A 336 -5.12 20.49 4.62
N TRP A 337 -5.52 21.75 4.58
CA TRP A 337 -6.85 22.23 5.00
C TRP A 337 -8.00 21.76 4.11
N PHE A 338 -7.71 21.26 2.91
CA PHE A 338 -8.68 20.55 2.09
C PHE A 338 -9.17 19.26 2.75
N PHE A 339 -8.40 18.68 3.67
CA PHE A 339 -8.68 17.35 4.22
C PHE A 339 -8.78 17.38 5.75
N SER A 340 -7.84 18.04 6.41
CA SER A 340 -7.70 18.06 7.87
C SER A 340 -8.89 18.68 8.61
N LEU A 341 -9.41 19.83 8.16
CA LEU A 341 -10.53 20.53 8.82
C LEU A 341 -11.82 19.71 8.81
N ILE A 342 -12.18 19.15 7.64
CA ILE A 342 -13.40 18.34 7.53
C ILE A 342 -13.25 16.99 8.21
N ALA A 343 -12.07 16.36 8.14
CA ALA A 343 -11.79 15.13 8.88
C ALA A 343 -11.91 15.36 10.40
N ALA A 344 -11.38 16.47 10.92
CA ALA A 344 -11.56 16.87 12.31
C ALA A 344 -13.03 16.99 12.69
N ARG A 345 -13.84 17.63 11.82
CA ARG A 345 -15.29 17.78 12.02
C ARG A 345 -16.05 16.45 12.04
N ILE A 346 -15.70 15.50 11.17
CA ILE A 346 -16.34 14.18 11.07
C ILE A 346 -15.92 13.28 12.24
N LEU A 347 -14.63 13.29 12.59
CA LEU A 347 -14.04 12.51 13.68
C LEU A 347 -14.27 13.13 15.06
N LYS A 348 -14.96 14.29 15.12
CA LYS A 348 -15.31 15.02 16.34
C LYS A 348 -14.09 15.36 17.19
N LYS A 349 -13.03 15.84 16.55
CA LYS A 349 -11.81 16.33 17.21
C LYS A 349 -11.64 17.82 16.96
N PRO A 350 -11.13 18.59 17.93
CA PRO A 350 -10.67 19.94 17.67
C PRO A 350 -9.52 19.93 16.64
N HIS A 351 -9.46 20.98 15.83
CA HIS A 351 -8.45 21.17 14.82
C HIS A 351 -7.35 22.13 15.30
N LEU A 352 -6.08 21.80 15.01
CA LEU A 352 -4.94 22.72 15.11
C LEU A 352 -4.60 23.21 13.71
N THR A 353 -4.98 24.46 13.43
CA THR A 353 -4.70 25.14 12.17
C THR A 353 -3.30 25.74 12.24
N ILE A 354 -2.35 25.12 11.53
CA ILE A 354 -0.92 25.48 11.61
C ILE A 354 -0.53 26.37 10.43
N PHE A 355 0.11 27.50 10.71
CA PHE A 355 0.57 28.47 9.71
C PHE A 355 2.06 28.27 9.38
N LYS A 356 2.49 28.75 8.20
CA LYS A 356 3.88 28.59 7.74
C LYS A 356 4.93 29.24 8.65
N ASP A 357 4.53 30.22 9.46
CA ASP A 357 5.38 30.93 10.41
C ASP A 357 5.32 30.34 11.83
N LEU A 358 4.89 29.07 11.95
CA LEU A 358 4.79 28.29 13.19
C LEU A 358 3.65 28.70 14.13
N ASP A 359 2.85 29.69 13.76
CA ASP A 359 1.67 30.05 14.53
C ASP A 359 0.64 28.91 14.49
N VAL A 360 -0.09 28.75 15.60
CA VAL A 360 -1.12 27.70 15.74
C VAL A 360 -2.38 28.31 16.30
N VAL A 361 -3.51 28.01 15.65
CA VAL A 361 -4.84 28.36 16.12
C VAL A 361 -5.61 27.09 16.39
N VAL A 362 -6.16 26.97 17.60
CA VAL A 362 -7.08 25.89 17.96
C VAL A 362 -8.46 26.27 17.45
N PHE A 363 -9.17 25.32 16.85
CA PHE A 363 -10.54 25.46 16.39
C PHE A 363 -11.36 24.26 16.85
N ASP A 364 -12.39 24.47 17.67
CA ASP A 364 -13.22 23.38 18.23
C ASP A 364 -14.36 22.92 17.29
N GLY A 365 -14.48 23.56 16.11
CA GLY A 365 -15.58 23.36 15.17
C GLY A 365 -16.56 24.53 15.12
N GLU A 366 -16.51 25.44 16.09
CA GLU A 366 -17.34 26.65 16.15
C GLU A 366 -16.50 27.90 16.39
N LYS A 367 -15.54 27.85 17.30
CA LYS A 367 -14.73 28.98 17.75
C LYS A 367 -13.26 28.66 17.66
N SER A 368 -12.47 29.72 17.42
CA SER A 368 -11.02 29.64 17.40
C SER A 368 -10.39 30.47 18.51
N TRP A 369 -9.26 30.01 19.02
CA TRP A 369 -8.45 30.74 19.99
C TRP A 369 -6.97 30.38 19.86
N ARG A 370 -6.12 31.23 20.44
CA ARG A 370 -4.69 30.96 20.62
C ARG A 370 -4.46 30.29 21.96
N THR A 371 -3.53 29.34 22.00
CA THR A 371 -3.06 28.73 23.24
C THR A 371 -1.55 28.56 23.16
N ASP A 372 -0.89 28.71 24.30
CA ASP A 372 0.54 28.42 24.43
C ASP A 372 0.77 26.99 24.95
N ASN A 373 -0.30 26.25 25.28
CA ASN A 373 -0.19 24.94 25.89
C ASN A 373 -1.45 24.08 25.64
N ILE A 374 -1.25 22.84 25.20
CA ILE A 374 -2.28 21.78 25.11
C ILE A 374 -1.98 20.57 26.00
N ASN A 375 -1.13 20.74 27.01
CA ASN A 375 -0.83 19.79 28.10
C ASN A 375 -0.37 18.40 27.65
N GLY A 376 0.52 18.33 26.66
CA GLY A 376 1.06 17.08 26.16
C GLY A 376 0.08 16.28 25.28
N ALA A 377 -0.99 16.92 24.82
CA ALA A 377 -2.02 16.29 24.00
C ALA A 377 -1.46 15.62 22.74
N SER A 378 -2.03 14.48 22.38
CA SER A 378 -1.66 13.65 21.26
C SER A 378 -2.30 14.18 19.98
N VAL A 379 -1.48 14.46 18.97
CA VAL A 379 -1.89 15.06 17.70
C VAL A 379 -1.76 14.06 16.55
N LEU A 380 -2.82 13.94 15.76
CA LEU A 380 -2.82 13.37 14.42
C LEU A 380 -2.67 14.50 13.40
N HIS A 381 -1.64 14.46 12.57
CA HIS A 381 -1.51 15.38 11.44
C HIS A 381 -2.10 14.77 10.17
N ILE A 382 -2.88 15.54 9.42
CA ILE A 382 -3.40 15.12 8.11
C ILE A 382 -2.79 16.05 7.06
N ALA A 383 -2.13 15.48 6.05
CA ALA A 383 -1.52 16.25 4.97
C ALA A 383 -1.97 15.81 3.58
N ASP A 384 -1.90 16.74 2.62
CA ASP A 384 -2.25 16.50 1.22
C ASP A 384 -1.31 15.49 0.56
N LEU A 385 -0.01 15.61 0.80
CA LEU A 385 1.01 14.70 0.31
C LEU A 385 2.30 14.79 1.16
N ILE A 386 3.13 13.76 1.06
CA ILE A 386 4.48 13.77 1.63
C ILE A 386 5.53 13.37 0.59
N THR A 387 6.68 14.05 0.66
CA THR A 387 7.90 13.74 -0.11
C THR A 387 8.99 13.30 0.85
N GLU A 388 9.90 14.20 1.23
CA GLU A 388 10.99 14.01 2.19
C GLU A 388 10.61 14.55 3.58
N ALA A 389 9.32 14.78 3.82
CA ALA A 389 8.79 15.40 5.04
C ALA A 389 9.34 16.79 5.40
N SER A 390 9.91 17.56 4.46
CA SER A 390 10.60 18.83 4.78
C SER A 390 9.69 19.89 5.42
N SER A 391 8.39 19.90 5.13
CA SER A 391 7.43 20.80 5.80
C SER A 391 7.14 20.38 7.24
N TYR A 392 7.12 19.07 7.53
CA TYR A 392 6.93 18.58 8.90
C TYR A 392 8.09 19.01 9.79
N ILE A 393 9.32 18.76 9.34
CA ILE A 393 10.53 19.04 10.11
C ILE A 393 10.72 20.54 10.33
N ARG A 394 10.48 21.35 9.29
CA ARG A 394 10.68 22.80 9.37
C ARG A 394 9.56 23.53 10.09
N ALA A 395 8.32 23.05 9.99
CA ALA A 395 7.16 23.83 10.42
C ALA A 395 6.17 23.07 11.31
N TRP A 396 5.61 21.95 10.85
CA TRP A 396 4.45 21.34 11.53
C TRP A 396 4.80 20.72 12.88
N ILE A 397 5.90 19.97 12.97
CA ILE A 397 6.35 19.37 14.22
C ILE A 397 6.79 20.46 15.22
N PRO A 398 7.63 21.45 14.85
CA PRO A 398 7.96 22.56 15.74
C PRO A 398 6.74 23.34 16.24
N ALA A 399 5.74 23.58 15.39
CA ALA A 399 4.54 24.31 15.77
C ALA A 399 3.67 23.54 16.78
N VAL A 400 3.53 22.21 16.63
CA VAL A 400 2.84 21.40 17.64
C VAL A 400 3.65 21.34 18.94
N LYS A 401 4.98 21.22 18.86
CA LYS A 401 5.87 21.21 20.04
C LYS A 401 5.87 22.55 20.78
N SER A 402 5.74 23.69 20.08
CA SER A 402 5.78 25.03 20.70
C SER A 402 4.61 25.27 21.64
N ILE A 403 3.46 24.63 21.39
CA ILE A 403 2.28 24.66 22.26
C ILE A 403 2.19 23.43 23.18
N ASN A 404 3.32 22.75 23.44
CA ASN A 404 3.41 21.55 24.28
C ASN A 404 2.47 20.40 23.84
N GLY A 405 2.31 20.23 22.53
CA GLY A 405 1.65 19.07 21.93
C GLY A 405 2.65 17.99 21.50
N VAL A 406 2.14 16.77 21.26
CA VAL A 406 2.94 15.64 20.76
C VAL A 406 2.29 15.08 19.50
N MET A 407 2.86 15.36 18.34
CA MET A 407 2.49 14.68 17.10
C MET A 407 2.92 13.21 17.20
N LYS A 408 1.96 12.29 17.10
CA LYS A 408 2.22 10.84 17.18
C LYS A 408 1.93 10.13 15.86
N TRP A 409 1.00 10.67 15.09
CA TRP A 409 0.54 10.08 13.85
C TRP A 409 0.51 11.10 12.73
N SER A 410 0.73 10.61 11.53
CA SER A 410 0.50 11.33 10.28
C SER A 410 -0.35 10.47 9.36
N VAL A 411 -1.35 11.06 8.72
CA VAL A 411 -2.07 10.43 7.60
C VAL A 411 -1.96 11.33 6.39
N VAL A 412 -1.52 10.78 5.28
CA VAL A 412 -1.27 11.52 4.04
C VAL A 412 -2.08 10.92 2.90
N ILE A 413 -2.70 11.78 2.08
CA ILE A 413 -3.49 11.29 0.93
C ILE A 413 -2.55 10.57 -0.06
N VAL A 414 -1.40 11.17 -0.35
CA VAL A 414 -0.39 10.57 -1.23
C VAL A 414 1.00 10.61 -0.59
N ASP A 415 1.64 9.46 -0.48
CA ASP A 415 3.06 9.34 -0.23
C ASP A 415 3.80 9.15 -1.56
N ARG A 416 4.76 10.05 -1.86
CA ARG A 416 5.55 9.97 -3.09
C ARG A 416 6.67 8.92 -3.05
N ASN A 417 6.81 8.21 -1.94
CA ASN A 417 7.84 7.21 -1.69
C ASN A 417 9.26 7.80 -1.82
N GLN A 418 9.48 8.97 -1.19
CA GLN A 418 10.73 9.74 -1.26
C GLN A 418 11.43 9.88 0.10
N GLY A 419 11.19 8.96 1.03
CA GLY A 419 11.88 8.95 2.34
C GLY A 419 11.15 9.70 3.47
N GLY A 420 9.98 10.27 3.20
CA GLY A 420 9.25 11.10 4.17
C GLY A 420 8.71 10.32 5.35
N GLU A 421 8.18 9.12 5.12
CA GLU A 421 7.72 8.23 6.19
C GLU A 421 8.87 7.85 7.13
N GLU A 422 10.03 7.47 6.58
CA GLU A 422 11.23 7.11 7.34
C GLU A 422 11.73 8.30 8.16
N MET A 423 11.65 9.51 7.58
CA MET A 423 12.00 10.74 8.28
C MET A 423 11.06 11.02 9.46
N LEU A 424 9.75 10.80 9.29
CA LEU A 424 8.78 10.93 10.38
C LEU A 424 8.96 9.87 11.46
N LEU A 425 9.31 8.64 11.08
CA LEU A 425 9.57 7.56 12.03
C LEU A 425 10.77 7.88 12.94
N ARG A 426 11.81 8.56 12.43
CA ARG A 426 12.94 9.06 13.25
C ARG A 426 12.50 10.09 14.30
N GLU A 427 11.46 10.86 13.99
CA GLU A 427 10.80 11.76 14.94
C GLU A 427 9.75 11.05 15.82
N LYS A 428 9.69 9.71 15.78
CA LYS A 428 8.73 8.85 16.49
C LYS A 428 7.27 9.12 16.11
N ILE A 429 7.05 9.53 14.86
CA ILE A 429 5.72 9.74 14.29
C ILE A 429 5.44 8.59 13.31
N ILE A 430 4.35 7.87 13.55
CA ILE A 430 3.92 6.80 12.64
C ILE A 430 3.14 7.46 11.50
N SER A 431 3.65 7.32 10.27
CA SER A 431 2.99 7.86 9.07
C SER A 431 2.20 6.76 8.36
N HIS A 432 1.03 7.11 7.82
CA HIS A 432 0.22 6.22 7.00
C HIS A 432 -0.17 6.93 5.70
N GLY A 433 0.30 6.43 4.55
CA GLY A 433 -0.17 6.85 3.24
C GLY A 433 -1.44 6.11 2.82
N MET A 434 -2.44 6.82 2.30
CA MET A 434 -3.61 6.22 1.65
C MET A 434 -3.22 5.65 0.27
N VAL A 435 -2.38 6.38 -0.46
CA VAL A 435 -1.86 6.00 -1.77
C VAL A 435 -0.34 6.20 -1.80
N TYR A 436 0.38 5.23 -2.36
CA TYR A 436 1.84 5.29 -2.54
C TYR A 436 2.16 5.38 -4.03
N ILE A 437 3.08 6.28 -4.40
CA ILE A 437 3.58 6.39 -5.78
C ILE A 437 4.69 5.36 -5.96
N ASN A 438 4.30 4.17 -6.38
CA ASN A 438 5.18 3.04 -6.64
C ASN A 438 4.74 2.30 -7.91
N LYS A 439 5.49 1.26 -8.31
CA LYS A 439 5.16 0.42 -9.46
C LYS A 439 3.73 -0.13 -9.38
N GLY A 440 3.33 -0.66 -8.23
CA GLY A 440 2.00 -1.25 -8.03
C GLY A 440 0.83 -0.30 -8.30
N LEU A 441 0.99 1.01 -8.08
CA LEU A 441 -0.01 2.00 -8.48
C LEU A 441 -0.18 2.06 -10.00
N PHE A 442 0.93 2.05 -10.74
CA PHE A 442 0.91 2.16 -12.19
C PHE A 442 0.55 0.82 -12.87
N ASP A 443 0.84 -0.32 -12.25
CA ASP A 443 0.31 -1.63 -12.65
C ASP A 443 -1.22 -1.60 -12.67
N LYS A 444 -1.83 -1.05 -11.61
CA LYS A 444 -3.28 -0.87 -11.52
C LYS A 444 -3.80 0.12 -12.55
N ALA A 445 -3.14 1.25 -12.72
CA ALA A 445 -3.52 2.23 -13.73
C ALA A 445 -3.53 1.62 -15.14
N LEU A 446 -2.54 0.77 -15.47
CA LEU A 446 -2.48 0.03 -16.72
C LEU A 446 -3.63 -0.98 -16.82
N SER A 447 -3.88 -1.76 -15.76
CA SER A 447 -4.97 -2.75 -15.72
C SER A 447 -6.37 -2.13 -15.88
N PHE A 448 -6.54 -0.88 -15.43
CA PHE A 448 -7.79 -0.12 -15.55
C PHE A 448 -7.89 0.65 -16.88
N GLY A 449 -6.87 0.58 -17.74
CA GLY A 449 -6.83 1.32 -19.01
C GLY A 449 -6.68 2.84 -18.83
N LEU A 450 -6.21 3.30 -17.67
CA LEU A 450 -5.98 4.72 -17.37
C LEU A 450 -4.67 5.24 -17.98
N ILE A 451 -3.73 4.33 -18.25
CA ILE A 451 -2.50 4.57 -19.00
C ILE A 451 -2.28 3.44 -20.01
N ASN A 452 -1.48 3.68 -21.04
CA ASN A 452 -1.06 2.66 -22.00
C ASN A 452 0.32 2.06 -21.65
N GLU A 453 0.71 0.98 -22.35
CA GLU A 453 1.98 0.28 -22.10
C GLU A 453 3.22 1.17 -22.25
N LYS A 454 3.23 2.11 -23.20
CA LYS A 454 4.38 2.99 -23.41
C LYS A 454 4.52 4.02 -22.29
N GLN A 455 3.41 4.59 -21.84
CA GLN A 455 3.39 5.46 -20.66
C GLN A 455 3.85 4.70 -19.42
N TYR A 456 3.36 3.46 -19.23
CA TYR A 456 3.77 2.59 -18.15
C TYR A 456 5.29 2.35 -18.17
N ASN A 457 5.86 1.94 -19.31
CA ASN A 457 7.29 1.69 -19.44
C ASN A 457 8.14 2.93 -19.10
N LEU A 458 7.76 4.11 -19.60
CA LEU A 458 8.43 5.36 -19.26
C LEU A 458 8.39 5.66 -17.75
N ILE A 459 7.26 5.36 -17.10
CA ILE A 459 7.10 5.55 -15.66
C ILE A 459 7.97 4.57 -14.87
N ILE A 460 8.01 3.28 -15.25
CA ILE A 460 8.83 2.29 -14.55
C ILE A 460 10.32 2.64 -14.65
N GLU A 461 10.82 2.98 -15.85
CA GLU A 461 12.19 3.46 -16.02
C GLU A 461 12.47 4.71 -15.18
N TYR A 462 11.50 5.62 -15.07
CA TYR A 462 11.61 6.81 -14.23
C TYR A 462 11.63 6.49 -12.74
N LEU A 463 10.83 5.55 -12.26
CA LEU A 463 10.80 5.18 -10.83
C LEU A 463 12.12 4.52 -10.41
N GLU A 464 12.74 3.73 -11.29
CA GLU A 464 14.03 3.09 -11.03
C GLU A 464 15.17 4.11 -10.98
N ASN A 465 15.26 4.99 -11.99
CA ASN A 465 16.29 6.02 -12.04
C ASN A 465 15.77 7.30 -12.73
N PRO A 466 15.21 8.25 -11.97
CA PRO A 466 14.60 9.47 -12.51
C PRO A 466 15.54 10.32 -13.35
N ARG A 467 16.84 10.35 -12.99
CA ARG A 467 17.82 11.20 -13.68
C ARG A 467 18.27 10.56 -14.98
N GLU A 468 18.62 9.28 -14.94
CA GLU A 468 19.14 8.58 -16.12
C GLU A 468 18.06 8.34 -17.17
N SER A 469 16.85 7.94 -16.76
CA SER A 469 15.69 7.79 -17.66
C SER A 469 15.42 9.07 -18.47
N MET A 470 15.31 10.21 -17.79
CA MET A 470 15.04 11.49 -18.42
C MET A 470 16.22 12.02 -19.24
N ARG A 471 17.47 11.72 -18.82
CA ARG A 471 18.66 11.99 -19.64
C ARG A 471 18.57 11.23 -20.97
N LYS A 472 18.26 9.93 -20.92
CA LYS A 472 18.14 9.06 -22.09
C LYS A 472 17.04 9.57 -23.04
N PHE A 473 15.90 9.97 -22.49
CA PHE A 473 14.82 10.63 -23.23
C PHE A 473 15.30 11.89 -23.97
N LEU A 474 16.01 12.79 -23.28
CA LEU A 474 16.50 14.06 -23.87
C LEU A 474 17.58 13.85 -24.94
N ILE A 475 18.37 12.78 -24.86
CA ILE A 475 19.33 12.39 -25.89
C ILE A 475 18.61 11.88 -27.14
N GLN A 476 17.55 11.09 -26.95
CA GLN A 476 16.74 10.53 -28.04
C GLN A 476 15.83 11.56 -28.70
N ASN A 477 15.42 12.60 -27.96
CA ASN A 477 14.51 13.65 -28.41
C ASN A 477 15.14 15.05 -28.24
N PRO A 478 16.21 15.37 -28.98
CA PRO A 478 16.94 16.62 -28.81
C PRO A 478 16.06 17.86 -29.04
N GLU A 479 15.06 17.77 -29.92
CA GLU A 479 14.11 18.82 -30.25
C GLU A 479 13.12 19.15 -29.12
N PHE A 480 13.02 18.30 -28.09
CA PHE A 480 12.16 18.55 -26.94
C PHE A 480 12.53 19.85 -26.21
N ILE A 481 13.82 20.07 -25.99
CA ILE A 481 14.34 21.30 -25.39
C ILE A 481 14.10 22.49 -26.33
N GLU A 482 14.36 22.33 -27.64
CA GLU A 482 14.15 23.39 -28.62
C GLU A 482 12.69 23.87 -28.68
N LYS A 483 11.75 22.92 -28.64
CA LYS A 483 10.31 23.21 -28.56
C LYS A 483 9.98 23.95 -27.27
N ALA A 484 10.55 23.53 -26.14
CA ALA A 484 10.34 24.19 -24.85
C ALA A 484 10.87 25.65 -24.85
N MET A 485 12.01 25.91 -25.48
CA MET A 485 12.58 27.26 -25.60
C MET A 485 11.67 28.21 -26.41
N LYS A 486 10.92 27.67 -27.37
CA LYS A 486 9.97 28.41 -28.21
C LYS A 486 8.54 28.45 -27.63
N SER A 487 8.32 27.83 -26.48
CA SER A 487 7.01 27.72 -25.84
C SER A 487 6.66 28.97 -25.01
N ASP A 488 5.56 28.87 -24.26
CA ASP A 488 5.16 29.82 -23.24
C ASP A 488 6.30 30.12 -22.25
N LYS A 489 6.24 31.31 -21.64
CA LYS A 489 7.27 31.84 -20.76
C LYS A 489 7.67 30.85 -19.65
N ARG A 490 6.69 30.17 -19.04
CA ARG A 490 6.94 29.28 -17.90
C ARG A 490 7.70 28.02 -18.32
N THR A 491 7.34 27.44 -19.45
CA THR A 491 8.04 26.27 -19.99
C THR A 491 9.47 26.62 -20.42
N ARG A 492 9.65 27.78 -21.04
CA ARG A 492 10.97 28.29 -21.44
C ARG A 492 11.91 28.49 -20.25
N GLU A 493 11.46 29.16 -19.20
CA GLU A 493 12.26 29.40 -17.98
C GLU A 493 12.75 28.09 -17.33
N ARG A 494 11.93 27.03 -17.39
CA ARG A 494 12.31 25.70 -16.86
C ARG A 494 13.34 25.00 -17.75
N ALA A 495 13.21 25.15 -19.08
CA ALA A 495 14.18 24.63 -20.03
C ALA A 495 15.54 25.37 -19.94
N GLU A 496 15.51 26.69 -19.80
CA GLU A 496 16.70 27.51 -19.54
C GLU A 496 17.43 27.02 -18.28
N LEU A 497 16.69 26.88 -17.16
CA LEU A 497 17.23 26.37 -15.91
C LEU A 497 17.85 24.97 -16.05
N CYS A 498 17.27 24.11 -16.87
CA CYS A 498 17.78 22.76 -17.15
C CYS A 498 19.15 22.79 -17.84
N ILE A 499 19.30 23.68 -18.82
CA ILE A 499 20.53 23.85 -19.59
C ILE A 499 21.60 24.52 -18.71
N GLU A 500 21.26 25.62 -18.05
CA GLU A 500 22.18 26.40 -17.21
C GLU A 500 22.80 25.58 -16.09
N LYS A 501 22.01 24.69 -15.47
CA LYS A 501 22.49 23.82 -14.39
C LYS A 501 23.06 22.49 -14.87
N ASP A 502 23.07 22.24 -16.18
CA ASP A 502 23.41 20.97 -16.81
C ASP A 502 22.81 19.77 -16.02
N ILE A 503 21.52 19.87 -15.72
CA ILE A 503 20.83 18.95 -14.78
C ILE A 503 21.04 17.48 -15.18
N TYR A 504 21.05 17.21 -16.49
CA TYR A 504 21.17 15.87 -17.06
C TYR A 504 22.55 15.54 -17.64
N GLY A 505 23.55 16.43 -17.52
CA GLY A 505 24.88 16.16 -18.04
C GLY A 505 24.90 15.99 -19.56
N LEU A 506 24.15 16.84 -20.28
CA LEU A 506 23.97 16.74 -21.74
C LEU A 506 25.17 17.35 -22.51
N GLY A 507 26.05 18.07 -21.81
CA GLY A 507 27.17 18.81 -22.41
C GLY A 507 26.72 20.06 -23.16
N GLU A 508 27.68 20.92 -23.54
CA GLU A 508 27.41 22.10 -24.39
C GLU A 508 26.87 21.62 -25.75
N ARG A 509 25.55 21.63 -25.93
CA ARG A 509 24.95 21.63 -27.27
C ARG A 509 25.32 22.98 -27.89
N LYS A 510 26.43 23.00 -28.63
CA LYS A 510 26.83 24.17 -29.42
C LYS A 510 25.67 24.53 -30.35
N SER A 511 25.24 25.78 -30.18
CA SER A 511 24.20 26.54 -30.87
C SER A 511 23.95 26.17 -32.32
#